data_AF-A0A392PE15-F1
#
_entry.id   AF-A0A392PE15-F1
#
_cell.length_a   1.000
_cell.length_b   1.000
_cell.length_c   1.000
_cell.angle_alpha   90.00
_cell.angle_beta   90.00
_cell.angle_gamma   90.00
#
_symmetry.space_group_name_H-M   'P 1'
#
loop_
_entity.id
_entity.type
_entity.pdbx_description
1 polymer ?
#
loop_
_entity_poly.entity_id
_entity_poly.type
_entity_poly.pdbx_seq_one_letter_code
_entity_poly.pdbx_strand_id
1 'polypeptide(L)'
;MTLRPRVTSRRKFPKFYCVLLLLLVPICVFGIYIHGQKVTYFFRPLWDNPPAPFRSIPHFYAENVSMDHLCRLHGWSLRSQPRRIFDAVIFSNELDLLEIRWHELYPYVSKFVILESNTTFTGIPKPLFFDVNKERFAFAEQKVVHGLFPGRVADHGSNEDPFVLESRQRGAMNT
;
A
#
# COMPACT_ATOMS: atom_id res chain seq x y z
N MET A 1 -4.20 54.87 62.48
CA MET A 1 -4.21 54.03 61.26
C MET A 1 -3.32 52.82 61.50
N THR A 2 -3.88 51.68 61.89
CA THR A 2 -3.14 50.42 62.04
C THR A 2 -3.29 49.62 60.76
N LEU A 3 -2.23 49.56 59.95
CA LEU A 3 -2.17 48.75 58.74
C LEU A 3 -2.12 47.26 59.13
N ARG A 4 -3.17 46.50 58.82
CA ARG A 4 -3.14 45.03 58.92
C ARG A 4 -2.16 44.49 57.88
N PRO A 5 -1.21 43.61 58.24
CA PRO A 5 -0.36 42.96 57.27
C PRO A 5 -1.18 41.93 56.50
N ARG A 6 -1.12 41.99 55.17
CA ARG A 6 -1.74 41.03 54.26
C ARG A 6 -0.90 39.74 54.30
N VAL A 7 -1.38 38.72 54.98
CA VAL A 7 -0.75 37.38 54.94
C VAL A 7 -0.93 36.78 53.55
N THR A 8 0.10 36.86 52.72
CA THR A 8 0.16 36.10 51.48
C THR A 8 0.66 34.69 51.80
N SER A 9 -0.26 33.73 51.84
CA SER A 9 0.08 32.30 51.92
C SER A 9 0.82 31.90 50.64
N ARG A 10 2.16 31.78 50.72
CA ARG A 10 2.98 31.25 49.64
C ARG A 10 2.77 29.72 49.65
N ARG A 11 1.81 29.23 48.84
CA ARG A 11 1.61 27.79 48.62
C ARG A 11 2.95 27.18 48.19
N LYS A 12 3.61 26.44 49.09
CA LYS A 12 4.77 25.62 48.73
C LYS A 12 4.29 24.58 47.73
N PHE A 13 4.69 24.71 46.46
CA PHE A 13 4.47 23.68 45.46
C PHE A 13 5.01 22.36 46.05
N PRO A 14 4.17 21.34 46.27
CA PRO A 14 4.58 20.27 47.16
C PRO A 14 5.51 19.34 46.39
N LYS A 15 6.74 19.24 46.87
CA LYS A 15 7.85 18.42 46.35
C LYS A 15 7.44 16.98 46.02
N PHE A 16 6.39 16.49 46.67
CA PHE A 16 5.73 15.22 46.37
C PHE A 16 5.29 15.07 44.91
N TYR A 17 4.66 16.10 44.31
CA TYR A 17 4.25 16.04 42.90
C TYR A 17 5.45 15.97 41.95
N CYS A 18 6.57 16.61 42.30
CA CYS A 18 7.79 16.52 41.50
C CYS A 18 8.39 15.10 41.51
N VAL A 19 8.41 14.43 42.68
CA VAL A 19 8.88 13.04 42.79
C VAL A 19 7.94 12.08 42.06
N LEU A 20 6.62 12.28 42.18
CA LEU A 20 5.63 11.48 41.48
C LEU A 20 5.76 11.60 39.96
N LEU A 21 5.97 12.81 39.44
CA LEU A 21 6.22 13.04 38.01
C LEU A 21 7.52 12.38 37.55
N LEU A 22 8.59 12.46 38.34
CA LEU A 22 9.87 11.82 38.02
C LEU A 22 9.77 10.29 37.91
N LEU A 23 8.81 9.65 38.59
CA LEU A 23 8.57 8.21 38.48
C LEU A 23 7.56 7.87 37.37
N LEU A 24 6.47 8.65 37.24
CA LEU A 24 5.42 8.37 36.25
C LEU A 24 5.87 8.62 34.82
N VAL A 25 6.58 9.72 34.57
CA VAL A 25 7.03 10.09 33.21
C VAL A 25 7.86 8.99 32.55
N PRO A 26 8.93 8.42 33.16
CA PRO A 26 9.70 7.36 32.51
C PRO A 26 8.89 6.07 32.34
N ILE A 27 7.98 5.73 33.26
CA ILE A 27 7.09 4.57 33.12
C ILE A 27 6.15 4.76 31.93
N CYS A 28 5.57 5.95 31.77
CA CYS A 28 4.71 6.29 30.64
C CYS A 28 5.51 6.29 29.32
N VAL A 29 6.72 6.85 29.30
CA VAL A 29 7.58 6.85 28.12
C VAL A 29 7.97 5.43 27.72
N PHE A 30 8.36 4.59 28.68
CA PHE A 30 8.66 3.18 28.42
C PHE A 30 7.42 2.42 27.94
N GLY A 31 6.26 2.65 28.54
CA GLY A 31 4.99 2.08 28.10
C GLY A 31 4.62 2.50 26.67
N ILE A 32 4.78 3.78 26.33
CA ILE A 32 4.57 4.29 24.96
C ILE A 32 5.60 3.70 24.00
N TYR A 33 6.85 3.51 24.42
CA TYR A 33 7.87 2.91 23.57
C TYR A 33 7.53 1.45 23.22
N ILE A 34 7.17 0.64 24.22
CA ILE A 34 6.80 -0.77 24.04
C ILE A 34 5.47 -0.91 23.28
N HIS A 35 4.52 -0.01 23.50
CA HIS A 35 3.19 -0.04 22.88
C HIS A 35 3.01 1.00 21.78
N GLY A 36 4.10 1.48 21.19
CA GLY A 36 4.12 2.60 20.25
C GLY A 36 3.03 2.45 19.21
N GLN A 37 3.08 1.37 18.42
CA GLN A 37 2.07 1.09 17.39
C GLN A 37 0.63 1.16 17.92
N LYS A 38 0.31 0.60 19.09
CA LYS A 38 -1.05 0.63 19.65
C LYS A 38 -1.46 2.04 20.04
N VAL A 39 -0.54 2.81 20.63
CA VAL A 39 -0.75 4.21 20.99
C VAL A 39 -0.95 5.05 19.72
N THR A 40 -0.12 4.84 18.69
CA THR A 40 -0.24 5.51 17.39
C THR A 40 -1.58 5.17 16.72
N TYR A 41 -1.99 3.90 16.70
CA TYR A 41 -3.29 3.51 16.14
C TYR A 41 -4.47 4.06 16.93
N PHE A 42 -4.38 4.11 18.26
CA PHE A 42 -5.43 4.64 19.13
C PHE A 42 -5.67 6.13 18.89
N PHE A 43 -4.60 6.91 18.73
CA PHE A 43 -4.67 8.35 18.46
C PHE A 43 -4.69 8.70 16.97
N ARG A 44 -4.75 7.69 16.09
CA ARG A 44 -4.90 7.87 14.64
C ARG A 44 -6.01 8.85 14.27
N PRO A 45 -7.20 8.86 14.91
CA PRO A 45 -8.23 9.86 14.59
C PRO A 45 -7.86 11.32 14.87
N LEU A 46 -6.82 11.61 15.67
CA LEU A 46 -6.38 12.98 15.97
C LEU A 46 -5.45 13.58 14.91
N TRP A 47 -4.71 12.75 14.16
CA TRP A 47 -3.71 13.22 13.19
C TRP A 47 -3.82 12.59 11.80
N ASP A 48 -4.55 11.48 11.65
CA ASP A 48 -4.83 10.91 10.34
C ASP A 48 -5.98 11.69 9.72
N ASN A 49 -5.79 12.13 8.49
CA ASN A 49 -6.85 12.81 7.77
C ASN A 49 -7.84 11.75 7.29
N PRO A 50 -9.17 11.98 7.39
CA PRO A 50 -10.11 11.07 6.77
C PRO A 50 -9.78 10.99 5.26
N PRO A 51 -9.88 9.80 4.66
CA PRO A 51 -9.71 9.68 3.21
C PRO A 51 -10.72 10.59 2.52
N ALA A 52 -10.39 11.03 1.30
CA ALA A 52 -11.34 11.79 0.50
C ALA A 52 -12.67 11.02 0.40
N PRO A 53 -13.83 11.70 0.56
CA PRO A 53 -15.11 11.04 0.48
C PRO A 53 -15.27 10.34 -0.87
N PHE A 54 -15.87 9.16 -0.87
CA PHE A 54 -16.11 8.42 -2.10
C PHE A 54 -17.00 9.23 -3.05
N ARG A 55 -16.56 9.39 -4.29
CA ARG A 55 -17.42 9.87 -5.37
C ARG A 55 -18.27 8.70 -5.84
N SER A 56 -19.54 8.68 -5.43
CA SER A 56 -20.49 7.70 -5.94
C SER A 56 -20.81 8.00 -7.41
N ILE A 57 -20.52 7.03 -8.28
CA ILE A 57 -20.89 7.06 -9.70
C ILE A 57 -21.90 5.93 -9.89
N PRO A 58 -23.18 6.22 -10.17
CA PRO A 58 -24.21 5.19 -10.31
C PRO A 58 -23.92 4.32 -11.53
N HIS A 59 -23.93 3.00 -11.39
CA HIS A 59 -23.75 2.12 -12.53
C HIS A 59 -25.08 1.92 -13.26
N PHE A 60 -25.24 2.56 -14.42
CA PHE A 60 -26.38 2.33 -15.29
C PHE A 60 -26.07 1.12 -16.19
N TYR A 61 -26.83 0.03 -16.01
CA TYR A 61 -26.71 -1.17 -16.83
C TYR A 61 -28.08 -1.62 -17.32
N ALA A 62 -28.16 -1.95 -18.62
CA ALA A 62 -29.26 -2.66 -19.25
C ALA A 62 -28.73 -3.31 -20.53
N GLU A 63 -29.19 -4.54 -20.83
CA GLU A 63 -28.65 -5.38 -21.91
C GLU A 63 -28.70 -4.72 -23.29
N ASN A 64 -29.73 -3.90 -23.56
CA ASN A 64 -30.02 -3.35 -24.89
C ASN A 64 -29.66 -1.86 -25.04
N VAL A 65 -28.86 -1.29 -24.13
CA VAL A 65 -28.51 0.14 -24.17
C VAL A 65 -27.16 0.34 -24.83
N SER A 66 -27.07 1.31 -25.74
CA SER A 66 -25.80 1.63 -26.41
C SER A 66 -24.81 2.30 -25.47
N MET A 67 -23.50 2.04 -25.66
CA MET A 67 -22.44 2.69 -24.89
C MET A 67 -22.47 4.22 -24.99
N ASP A 68 -22.86 4.77 -26.13
CA ASP A 68 -23.03 6.22 -26.30
C ASP A 68 -24.12 6.78 -25.38
N HIS A 69 -25.26 6.11 -25.25
CA HIS A 69 -26.32 6.53 -24.32
C HIS A 69 -25.82 6.45 -22.87
N LEU A 70 -25.14 5.37 -22.49
CA LEU A 70 -24.55 5.22 -21.15
C LEU A 70 -23.55 6.33 -20.85
N CYS A 71 -22.66 6.67 -21.78
CA CYS A 71 -21.72 7.78 -21.62
C CYS A 71 -22.46 9.11 -21.39
N ARG A 72 -23.53 9.39 -22.17
CA ARG A 72 -24.31 10.63 -22.03
C ARG A 72 -25.00 10.74 -20.67
N LEU A 73 -25.50 9.64 -20.09
CA LEU A 73 -26.06 9.63 -18.73
C LEU A 73 -25.05 10.08 -17.67
N HIS A 74 -23.76 9.88 -17.92
CA HIS A 74 -22.67 10.35 -17.07
C HIS A 74 -22.11 11.73 -17.46
N GLY A 75 -22.66 12.38 -18.48
CA GLY A 75 -22.11 13.62 -19.04
C GLY A 75 -20.78 13.40 -19.78
N TRP A 76 -20.52 12.19 -20.26
CA TRP A 76 -19.33 11.82 -21.03
C TRP A 76 -19.63 11.69 -22.52
N SER A 77 -18.61 11.88 -23.35
CA SER A 77 -18.66 11.60 -24.78
C SER A 77 -18.08 10.23 -25.09
N LEU A 78 -18.70 9.47 -26.00
CA LEU A 78 -18.14 8.22 -26.50
C LEU A 78 -16.78 8.48 -27.17
N ARG A 79 -15.80 7.62 -26.90
CA ARG A 79 -14.49 7.69 -27.55
C ARG A 79 -14.54 6.99 -28.91
N SER A 80 -13.79 7.52 -29.88
CA SER A 80 -13.62 6.87 -31.20
C SER A 80 -12.92 5.52 -31.12
N GLN A 81 -12.02 5.36 -30.14
CA GLN A 81 -11.33 4.10 -29.86
C GLN A 81 -11.29 3.84 -28.35
N PRO A 82 -11.41 2.56 -27.94
CA PRO A 82 -11.29 2.19 -26.53
C PRO A 82 -9.91 2.57 -25.99
N ARG A 83 -9.85 2.85 -24.68
CA ARG A 83 -8.56 3.06 -24.01
C ARG A 83 -7.78 1.76 -24.02
N ARG A 84 -6.47 1.85 -24.25
CA ARG A 84 -5.57 0.71 -23.98
C ARG A 84 -5.50 0.50 -22.48
N ILE A 85 -5.77 -0.72 -22.05
CA ILE A 85 -5.69 -1.15 -20.66
C ILE A 85 -4.48 -2.08 -20.55
N PHE A 86 -3.62 -1.79 -19.59
CA PHE A 86 -2.45 -2.60 -19.29
C PHE A 86 -2.67 -3.23 -17.92
N ASP A 87 -2.57 -4.55 -17.83
CA ASP A 87 -2.52 -5.25 -16.56
C ASP A 87 -1.05 -5.47 -16.21
N ALA A 88 -0.61 -4.99 -15.06
CA ALA A 88 0.80 -4.94 -14.70
C ALA A 88 1.03 -5.66 -13.37
N VAL A 89 1.84 -6.72 -13.38
CA VAL A 89 2.06 -7.58 -12.20
C VAL A 89 3.55 -7.77 -11.93
N ILE A 90 3.90 -7.73 -10.64
CA ILE A 90 5.18 -8.27 -10.15
C ILE A 90 4.93 -9.72 -9.81
N PHE A 91 5.71 -10.63 -10.39
CA PHE A 91 5.44 -12.07 -10.31
C PHE A 91 6.48 -12.82 -9.49
N SER A 92 6.00 -13.75 -8.64
CA SER A 92 6.84 -14.63 -7.83
C SER A 92 6.68 -16.10 -8.24
N ASN A 93 5.58 -16.76 -7.85
CA ASN A 93 5.35 -18.20 -8.08
C ASN A 93 3.87 -18.58 -8.29
N GLU A 94 2.96 -17.61 -8.25
CA GLU A 94 1.51 -17.81 -8.20
C GLU A 94 0.91 -18.10 -9.59
N LEU A 95 1.40 -19.15 -10.26
CA LEU A 95 1.05 -19.49 -11.65
C LEU A 95 -0.46 -19.65 -11.86
N ASP A 96 -1.15 -20.36 -10.96
CA ASP A 96 -2.59 -20.65 -11.11
C ASP A 96 -3.44 -19.38 -10.95
N LEU A 97 -3.04 -18.47 -10.05
CA LEU A 97 -3.70 -17.18 -9.90
C LEU A 97 -3.47 -16.28 -11.11
N LEU A 98 -2.27 -16.31 -11.69
CA LEU A 98 -1.97 -15.58 -12.91
C LEU A 98 -2.80 -16.08 -14.09
N GLU A 99 -2.92 -17.40 -14.24
CA GLU A 99 -3.68 -18.04 -15.30
C GLU A 99 -5.18 -17.69 -15.22
N ILE A 100 -5.79 -17.86 -14.03
CA ILE A 100 -7.20 -17.48 -13.80
C ILE A 100 -7.41 -15.99 -14.10
N ARG A 101 -6.56 -15.12 -13.55
CA ARG A 101 -6.63 -13.68 -13.76
C ARG A 101 -6.56 -13.33 -15.26
N TRP A 102 -5.64 -13.94 -16.00
CA TRP A 102 -5.46 -13.63 -17.41
C TRP A 102 -6.59 -14.17 -18.28
N HIS A 103 -7.18 -15.31 -17.95
CA HIS A 103 -8.39 -15.78 -18.62
C HIS A 103 -9.58 -14.83 -18.40
N GLU A 104 -9.80 -14.36 -17.17
CA GLU A 104 -10.86 -13.40 -16.86
C GLU A 104 -10.65 -12.05 -17.55
N LEU A 105 -9.40 -11.57 -17.61
CA LEU A 105 -9.06 -10.26 -18.14
C LEU A 105 -8.76 -10.24 -19.64
N TYR A 106 -8.59 -11.40 -20.28
CA TYR A 106 -8.17 -11.52 -21.68
C TYR A 106 -8.96 -10.65 -22.67
N PRO A 107 -10.30 -10.59 -22.65
CA PRO A 107 -11.04 -9.79 -23.62
C PRO A 107 -10.95 -8.26 -23.36
N TYR A 108 -10.58 -7.85 -22.15
CA TYR A 108 -10.61 -6.45 -21.73
C TYR A 108 -9.24 -5.77 -21.76
N VAL A 109 -8.16 -6.53 -21.57
CA VAL A 109 -6.79 -6.02 -21.48
C VAL A 109 -6.11 -6.00 -22.84
N SER A 110 -5.40 -4.91 -23.12
CA SER A 110 -4.62 -4.73 -24.34
C SER A 110 -3.26 -5.43 -24.26
N LYS A 111 -2.57 -5.32 -23.11
CA LYS A 111 -1.29 -5.98 -22.85
C LYS A 111 -1.18 -6.40 -21.38
N PHE A 112 -0.61 -7.57 -21.16
CA PHE A 112 -0.21 -8.07 -19.84
C PHE A 112 1.28 -7.80 -19.65
N VAL A 113 1.63 -6.95 -18.70
CA VAL A 113 3.02 -6.62 -18.34
C VAL A 113 3.35 -7.42 -17.09
N ILE A 114 4.31 -8.33 -17.21
CA ILE A 114 4.77 -9.16 -16.11
C ILE A 114 6.24 -8.89 -15.85
N LEU A 115 6.58 -8.53 -14.62
CA LEU A 115 7.96 -8.33 -14.18
C LEU A 115 8.34 -9.42 -13.20
N GLU A 116 9.23 -10.30 -13.63
CA GLU A 116 9.73 -11.42 -12.84
C GLU A 116 11.14 -11.13 -12.33
N SER A 117 11.45 -11.55 -11.10
CA SER A 117 12.80 -11.50 -10.55
C SER A 117 13.35 -12.89 -10.25
N ASN A 118 14.68 -13.04 -10.29
CA ASN A 118 15.40 -14.24 -9.89
C ASN A 118 15.64 -14.33 -8.36
N THR A 119 15.12 -13.39 -7.57
CA THR A 119 15.10 -13.48 -6.11
C THR A 119 13.71 -13.16 -5.54
N THR A 120 13.42 -13.61 -4.33
CA THR A 120 12.30 -13.12 -3.52
C THR A 120 12.57 -11.69 -3.03
N PHE A 121 11.56 -11.02 -2.46
CA PHE A 121 11.77 -9.73 -1.78
C PHE A 121 12.68 -9.81 -0.55
N THR A 122 12.84 -11.01 0.03
CA THR A 122 13.80 -11.28 1.12
C THR A 122 15.21 -11.61 0.60
N GLY A 123 15.44 -11.55 -0.71
CA GLY A 123 16.74 -11.83 -1.33
C GLY A 123 17.11 -13.31 -1.39
N ILE A 124 16.13 -14.22 -1.32
CA ILE A 124 16.35 -15.66 -1.51
C ILE A 124 16.33 -15.95 -3.01
N PRO A 125 17.35 -16.61 -3.58
CA PRO A 125 17.32 -17.00 -5.00
C PRO A 125 16.10 -17.85 -5.33
N LYS A 126 15.46 -17.56 -6.46
CA LYS A 126 14.32 -18.32 -6.98
C LYS A 126 14.44 -18.54 -8.49
N PRO A 127 13.90 -19.65 -9.01
CA PRO A 127 13.72 -19.81 -10.44
C PRO A 127 12.84 -18.71 -11.04
N LEU A 128 13.02 -18.46 -12.33
CA LEU A 128 12.10 -17.67 -13.14
C LEU A 128 10.89 -18.56 -13.49
N PHE A 129 9.96 -18.69 -12.53
CA PHE A 129 8.78 -19.53 -12.63
C PHE A 129 7.91 -19.20 -13.85
N PHE A 130 7.72 -17.92 -14.18
CA PHE A 130 6.94 -17.55 -15.36
C PHE A 130 7.68 -17.95 -16.64
N ASP A 131 8.98 -17.65 -16.74
CA ASP A 131 9.79 -18.01 -17.91
C ASP A 131 9.81 -19.52 -18.18
N VAL A 132 10.02 -20.32 -17.12
CA VAL A 132 10.03 -21.79 -17.19
C VAL A 132 8.67 -22.36 -17.60
N ASN A 133 7.57 -21.68 -17.25
CA ASN A 133 6.20 -22.14 -17.50
C ASN A 133 5.50 -21.35 -18.61
N LYS A 134 6.25 -20.65 -19.47
CA LYS A 134 5.69 -19.73 -20.47
C LYS A 134 4.71 -20.40 -21.44
N GLU A 135 4.90 -21.68 -21.72
CA GLU A 135 3.98 -22.49 -22.55
C GLU A 135 2.55 -22.49 -21.99
N ARG A 136 2.37 -22.53 -20.66
CA ARG A 136 1.04 -22.46 -20.02
C ARG A 136 0.26 -21.22 -20.42
N PHE A 137 0.95 -20.14 -20.77
CA PHE A 137 0.37 -18.85 -21.13
C PHE A 137 0.39 -18.58 -22.64
N ALA A 138 0.57 -19.62 -23.47
CA ALA A 138 0.59 -19.49 -24.93
C ALA A 138 -0.67 -18.82 -25.49
N PHE A 139 -1.83 -19.02 -24.86
CA PHE A 139 -3.08 -18.35 -25.23
C PHE A 139 -3.01 -16.82 -25.18
N ALA A 140 -2.13 -16.27 -24.35
CA ALA A 140 -1.94 -14.84 -24.15
C ALA A 140 -0.67 -14.28 -24.80
N GLU A 141 0.15 -15.11 -25.46
CA GLU A 141 1.51 -14.75 -25.90
C GLU A 141 1.57 -13.41 -26.66
N GLN A 142 0.63 -13.16 -27.56
CA GLN A 142 0.56 -11.91 -28.35
C GLN A 142 0.30 -10.65 -27.51
N LYS A 143 -0.26 -10.81 -26.32
CA LYS A 143 -0.56 -9.73 -25.37
C LYS A 143 0.48 -9.59 -24.27
N VAL A 144 1.40 -10.53 -24.09
CA VAL A 144 2.35 -10.52 -22.98
C VAL A 144 3.58 -9.68 -23.29
N VAL A 145 4.02 -8.92 -22.29
CA VAL A 145 5.32 -8.25 -22.21
C VAL A 145 5.99 -8.76 -20.94
N HIS A 146 7.03 -9.58 -21.11
CA HIS A 146 7.79 -10.15 -20.00
C HIS A 146 9.06 -9.33 -19.77
N GLY A 147 9.16 -8.70 -18.60
CA GLY A 147 10.35 -8.01 -18.11
C GLY A 147 11.05 -8.86 -17.04
N LEU A 148 12.38 -8.79 -17.04
CA LEU A 148 13.21 -9.41 -16.00
C LEU A 148 13.81 -8.32 -15.11
N PHE A 149 13.68 -8.49 -13.80
CA PHE A 149 14.28 -7.63 -12.81
C PHE A 149 15.42 -8.36 -12.10
N PRO A 150 16.68 -7.87 -12.21
CA PRO A 150 17.81 -8.49 -11.52
C PRO A 150 17.65 -8.30 -10.01
N GLY A 151 17.32 -9.39 -9.33
CA GLY A 151 17.16 -9.42 -7.88
C GLY A 151 18.50 -9.39 -7.16
N ARG A 152 18.48 -8.96 -5.89
CA ARG A 152 19.68 -8.94 -5.04
C ARG A 152 19.59 -10.11 -4.06
N VAL A 153 20.62 -10.95 -4.03
CA VAL A 153 20.73 -11.99 -3.02
C VAL A 153 21.08 -11.35 -1.67
N ALA A 154 20.39 -11.77 -0.61
CA ALA A 154 20.67 -11.29 0.75
C ALA A 154 21.88 -12.02 1.33
N ASP A 155 22.76 -11.29 2.02
CA ASP A 155 23.85 -11.89 2.78
C ASP A 155 23.29 -12.67 3.97
N HIS A 156 23.95 -13.77 4.34
CA HIS A 156 23.53 -14.58 5.48
C HIS A 156 23.49 -13.74 6.77
N GLY A 157 22.31 -13.69 7.41
CA GLY A 157 22.09 -12.92 8.64
C GLY A 157 21.82 -11.43 8.43
N SER A 158 21.71 -10.97 7.18
CA SER A 158 21.24 -9.61 6.90
C SER A 158 19.75 -9.47 7.25
N ASN A 159 19.43 -8.46 8.05
CA ASN A 159 18.06 -8.08 8.42
C ASN A 159 17.61 -6.88 7.57
N GLU A 160 17.86 -6.95 6.26
CA GLU A 160 17.36 -5.93 5.36
C GLU A 160 15.84 -6.00 5.24
N ASP A 161 15.21 -4.83 5.19
CA ASP A 161 13.77 -4.72 5.04
C ASP A 161 13.33 -5.21 3.64
N PRO A 162 12.50 -6.27 3.54
CA PRO A 162 12.02 -6.79 2.26
C PRO A 162 11.28 -5.75 1.41
N PHE A 163 10.68 -4.75 2.05
CA PHE A 163 9.95 -3.68 1.35
C PHE A 163 10.89 -2.76 0.55
N VAL A 164 12.19 -2.74 0.85
CA VAL A 164 13.17 -1.99 0.06
C VAL A 164 13.35 -2.62 -1.33
N LEU A 165 13.49 -3.95 -1.40
CA LEU A 165 13.64 -4.64 -2.67
C LEU A 165 12.32 -4.66 -3.45
N GLU A 166 11.20 -4.88 -2.75
CA GLU A 166 9.86 -4.76 -3.33
C GLU A 166 9.62 -3.38 -3.95
N SER A 167 9.94 -2.31 -3.23
CA SER A 167 9.77 -0.94 -3.73
C SER A 167 10.64 -0.65 -4.95
N ARG A 168 11.85 -1.21 -5.02
CA ARG A 168 12.72 -1.10 -6.22
C ARG A 168 12.11 -1.82 -7.41
N GLN A 169 11.62 -3.04 -7.22
CA GLN A 169 10.97 -3.81 -8.28
C GLN A 169 9.68 -3.13 -8.76
N ARG A 170 8.89 -2.56 -7.83
CA ARG A 170 7.73 -1.72 -8.16
C ARG A 170 8.11 -0.46 -8.94
N GLY A 171 9.23 0.17 -8.59
CA GLY A 171 9.76 1.30 -9.34
C GLY A 171 10.12 0.94 -10.79
N ALA A 172 10.67 -0.24 -11.01
CA ALA A 172 11.02 -0.74 -12.35
C ALA A 172 9.80 -1.03 -13.25
N MET A 173 8.59 -1.14 -12.70
CA MET A 173 7.36 -1.23 -13.52
C MET A 173 7.02 0.09 -14.24
N ASN A 174 7.59 1.21 -13.82
CA ASN A 174 7.33 2.52 -14.40
C ASN A 174 8.25 2.87 -15.59
N THR A 175 9.28 2.05 -15.84
CA THR A 175 10.28 2.26 -16.89
C THR A 175 10.02 1.34 -18.07
#